data_AF-A0A269XYL6-F1
#
_entry.id   AF-A0A269XYL6-F1
#
_cell.length_a   1.000
_cell.length_b   1.000
_cell.length_c   1.000
_cell.angle_alpha   90.00
_cell.angle_beta   90.00
_cell.angle_gamma   90.00
#
_symmetry.space_group_name_H-M   'P 1'
#
loop_
_entity.id
_entity.type
_entity.pdbx_description
1 polymer ?
#
loop_
_entity_poly.entity_id
_entity_poly.type
_entity_poly.pdbx_seq_one_letter_code
_entity_poly.pdbx_strand_id
1 'polypeptide(L)'
;MKNYVKAGSLAVLCLLCACAQTAQGKLRQAVYDTASAYHLLASPMPDIMAGHVPGVSLSAGQKALARKASQSVLDELSALEQSIQAGNTLVETAVAALQADFAAFSTCWSGLTAGDTPAACTLATTASTATTATQADAAVSVSTKGKE
;
A
#
# COMPACT_ATOMS: atom_id res chain seq x y z
N MET A 1 -21.02 -10.80 -52.74
CA MET A 1 -21.34 -10.08 -51.49
C MET A 1 -21.10 -11.01 -50.31
N LYS A 2 -20.11 -10.74 -49.46
CA LYS A 2 -20.15 -10.96 -48.00
C LYS A 2 -18.78 -10.61 -47.42
N ASN A 3 -18.74 -9.40 -46.85
CA ASN A 3 -17.59 -8.74 -46.26
C ASN A 3 -17.32 -9.37 -44.88
N TYR A 4 -16.23 -10.12 -44.72
CA TYR A 4 -15.74 -10.58 -43.41
C TYR A 4 -14.58 -9.69 -42.95
N VAL A 5 -14.84 -8.40 -42.79
CA VAL A 5 -13.91 -7.42 -42.20
C VAL A 5 -14.62 -6.77 -41.01
N LYS A 6 -14.81 -7.51 -39.91
CA LYS A 6 -15.18 -6.90 -38.60
C LYS A 6 -15.18 -7.84 -37.37
N ALA A 7 -14.44 -8.94 -37.36
CA ALA A 7 -14.43 -9.85 -36.20
C ALA A 7 -13.11 -9.88 -35.41
N GLY A 8 -11.99 -9.41 -35.98
CA GLY A 8 -10.68 -9.47 -35.33
C GLY A 8 -10.48 -8.44 -34.22
N SER A 9 -11.15 -7.28 -34.28
CA SER A 9 -10.89 -6.17 -33.36
C SER A 9 -11.64 -6.27 -32.02
N LEU A 10 -12.72 -7.06 -31.92
CA LEU A 10 -13.45 -7.22 -30.65
C LEU A 10 -12.79 -8.22 -29.68
N ALA A 11 -12.10 -9.24 -30.19
CA ALA A 11 -11.44 -10.23 -29.34
C ALA A 11 -10.22 -9.64 -28.60
N VAL A 12 -9.50 -8.70 -29.23
CA VAL A 12 -8.36 -8.00 -28.61
C VAL A 12 -8.82 -7.07 -27.47
N LEU A 13 -10.00 -6.44 -27.61
CA LEU A 13 -10.60 -5.62 -26.56
C LEU A 13 -11.06 -6.43 -25.35
N CYS A 14 -11.56 -7.67 -25.55
CA CYS A 14 -11.94 -8.55 -24.45
C CYS A 14 -10.74 -9.11 -23.67
N LEU A 15 -9.60 -9.37 -24.32
CA LEU A 15 -8.38 -9.80 -23.60
C LEU A 15 -7.76 -8.66 -22.78
N LEU A 16 -7.94 -7.40 -23.18
CA LEU A 16 -7.48 -6.24 -22.42
C LEU A 16 -8.35 -5.97 -21.19
N CYS A 17 -9.67 -6.21 -21.25
CA CYS A 17 -10.58 -6.03 -20.12
C CYS A 17 -10.41 -7.08 -19.01
N ALA A 18 -9.90 -8.28 -19.32
CA ALA A 18 -9.61 -9.31 -18.31
C ALA A 18 -8.37 -8.99 -17.44
N CYS A 19 -7.51 -8.05 -17.88
CA CYS A 19 -6.32 -7.64 -17.14
C CYS A 19 -6.62 -6.55 -16.08
N ALA A 20 -7.83 -5.97 -16.09
CA ALA A 20 -8.24 -4.89 -15.18
C ALA A 20 -8.68 -5.38 -13.79
N GLN A 21 -8.90 -6.69 -13.60
CA GLN A 21 -9.25 -7.31 -12.32
C GLN A 21 -8.22 -8.38 -11.93
N THR A 22 -6.94 -8.08 -12.13
CA THR A 22 -5.87 -8.93 -11.59
C THR A 22 -5.73 -8.65 -10.10
N ALA A 23 -5.36 -9.67 -9.31
CA ALA A 23 -5.05 -9.48 -7.88
C ALA A 23 -4.02 -8.35 -7.65
N GLN A 24 -3.14 -8.16 -8.62
CA GLN A 24 -2.13 -7.10 -8.65
C GLN A 24 -2.76 -5.69 -8.74
N GLY A 25 -3.83 -5.51 -9.52
CA GLY A 25 -4.59 -4.26 -9.57
C GLY A 25 -5.24 -3.90 -8.22
N LYS A 26 -5.81 -4.88 -7.51
CA LYS A 26 -6.37 -4.69 -6.17
C LYS A 26 -5.30 -4.28 -5.15
N LEU A 27 -4.11 -4.90 -5.21
CA LEU A 27 -3.00 -4.56 -4.33
C LEU A 27 -2.52 -3.12 -4.56
N ARG A 28 -2.39 -2.70 -5.82
CA ARG A 28 -2.05 -1.30 -6.16
C ARG A 28 -3.10 -0.33 -5.62
N GLN A 29 -4.38 -0.64 -5.82
CA GLN A 29 -5.46 0.18 -5.30
C GLN A 29 -5.42 0.28 -3.76
N ALA A 30 -5.09 -0.80 -3.05
CA ALA A 30 -4.96 -0.81 -1.61
C ALA A 30 -3.77 0.04 -1.10
N VAL A 31 -2.66 0.09 -1.83
CA VAL A 31 -1.54 1.00 -1.52
C VAL A 31 -1.98 2.46 -1.67
N TYR A 32 -2.64 2.81 -2.77
CA TYR A 32 -3.13 4.18 -3.00
C TYR A 32 -4.25 4.61 -2.02
N ASP A 33 -5.12 3.68 -1.62
CA ASP A 33 -6.12 3.92 -0.58
C ASP A 33 -5.45 4.25 0.77
N THR A 34 -4.44 3.45 1.16
CA THR A 34 -3.65 3.70 2.37
C THR A 34 -2.89 5.02 2.29
N ALA A 35 -2.31 5.36 1.14
CA ALA A 35 -1.61 6.63 0.92
C ALA A 35 -2.56 7.83 1.12
N SER A 36 -3.77 7.72 0.57
CA SER A 36 -4.81 8.75 0.69
C SER A 36 -5.27 8.90 2.15
N ALA A 37 -5.52 7.78 2.84
CA ALA A 37 -5.90 7.77 4.25
C ALA A 37 -4.79 8.34 5.14
N TYR A 38 -3.52 8.02 4.83
CA TYR A 38 -2.36 8.62 5.50
C TYR A 38 -2.35 10.14 5.33
N HIS A 39 -2.56 10.66 4.12
CA HIS A 39 -2.57 12.11 3.92
C HIS A 39 -3.69 12.82 4.68
N LEU A 40 -4.88 12.24 4.74
CA LEU A 40 -5.99 12.79 5.53
C LEU A 40 -5.65 12.83 7.03
N LEU A 41 -5.04 11.76 7.55
CA LEU A 41 -4.62 11.67 8.94
C LEU A 41 -3.42 12.59 9.27
N ALA A 42 -2.49 12.72 8.33
CA ALA A 42 -1.27 13.51 8.48
C ALA A 42 -1.51 15.02 8.34
N SER A 43 -2.59 15.44 7.66
CA SER A 43 -2.92 16.85 7.42
C SER A 43 -2.93 17.73 8.69
N PRO A 44 -3.57 17.33 9.81
CA PRO A 44 -3.54 18.12 11.05
C PRO A 44 -2.26 17.92 11.89
N MET A 45 -1.42 16.93 11.59
CA MET A 45 -0.21 16.66 12.38
C MET A 45 0.73 17.85 12.52
N PRO A 46 1.16 18.55 11.45
CA PRO A 46 2.11 19.66 11.58
C PRO A 46 1.59 20.76 12.52
N ASP A 47 0.29 21.05 12.46
CA ASP A 47 -0.36 22.05 13.31
C ASP A 47 -0.38 21.61 14.78
N ILE A 48 -0.75 20.35 15.05
CA ILE A 48 -0.71 19.74 16.40
C ILE A 48 0.73 19.69 16.94
N MET A 49 1.70 19.33 16.10
CA MET A 49 3.11 19.26 16.46
C MET A 49 3.69 20.65 16.77
N ALA A 50 3.24 21.68 16.06
CA ALA A 50 3.59 23.08 16.28
C ALA A 50 2.86 23.69 17.50
N GLY A 51 1.84 23.01 18.03
CA GLY A 51 1.04 23.49 19.17
C GLY A 51 0.00 24.54 18.79
N HIS A 52 -0.37 24.62 17.52
CA HIS A 52 -1.41 25.53 17.03
C HIS A 52 -2.82 25.01 17.34
N VAL A 53 -2.98 23.70 17.60
CA VAL A 53 -4.26 23.10 17.98
C VAL A 53 -4.54 23.27 19.48
N PRO A 54 -5.59 24.01 19.88
CA PRO A 54 -5.97 24.14 21.28
C PRO A 54 -6.53 22.81 21.81
N GLY A 55 -6.17 22.47 23.06
CA GLY A 55 -6.66 21.26 23.74
C GLY A 55 -5.84 20.00 23.47
N VAL A 56 -4.86 20.03 22.56
CA VAL A 56 -3.91 18.93 22.32
C VAL A 56 -2.51 19.39 22.66
N SER A 57 -1.87 18.77 23.66
CA SER A 57 -0.50 19.08 24.04
C SER A 57 0.34 17.81 24.09
N LEU A 58 1.24 17.67 23.12
CA LEU A 58 2.17 16.55 23.04
C LEU A 58 3.49 16.91 23.72
N SER A 59 3.96 16.03 24.59
CA SER A 59 5.33 16.10 25.12
C SER A 59 6.38 15.88 24.02
N ALA A 60 7.63 16.26 24.27
CA ALA A 60 8.73 16.05 23.32
C ALA A 60 8.90 14.56 22.93
N GLY A 61 8.71 13.64 23.88
CA GLY A 61 8.76 12.20 23.63
C GLY A 61 7.63 11.72 22.72
N GLN A 62 6.40 12.18 22.97
CA GLN A 62 5.23 11.88 22.12
C GLN A 62 5.40 12.43 20.71
N LYS A 63 5.95 13.64 20.56
CA LYS A 63 6.27 14.23 19.26
C LYS A 63 7.31 13.41 18.49
N ALA A 64 8.39 12.98 19.16
CA ALA A 64 9.42 12.15 18.53
C ALA A 64 8.86 10.81 18.08
N LEU A 65 8.02 10.20 18.92
CA LEU A 65 7.39 8.93 18.63
C LEU A 65 6.39 9.03 17.46
N ALA A 66 5.56 10.07 17.42
CA ALA A 66 4.66 10.32 16.30
C ALA A 66 5.41 10.48 14.98
N ARG A 67 6.53 11.23 14.98
CA ARG A 67 7.39 11.38 13.79
C ARG A 67 7.97 10.05 13.34
N LYS A 68 8.45 9.24 14.29
CA LYS A 68 9.03 7.93 13.98
C LYS A 68 8.00 6.98 13.36
N ALA A 69 6.81 6.89 13.96
CA ALA A 69 5.73 6.07 13.43
C ALA A 69 5.25 6.58 12.06
N SER A 70 5.14 7.90 11.88
CA SER A 70 4.82 8.53 10.58
C SER A 70 5.85 8.18 9.52
N GLN A 71 7.14 8.27 9.87
CA GLN A 71 8.24 8.03 8.95
C GLN A 71 8.29 6.57 8.48
N SER A 72 7.97 5.63 9.37
CA SER A 72 7.90 4.21 9.03
C SER A 72 6.84 3.92 7.96
N VAL A 73 5.62 4.45 8.16
CA VAL A 73 4.54 4.30 7.16
C VAL A 73 4.91 4.94 5.83
N LEU A 74 5.59 6.10 5.85
CA LEU A 74 6.06 6.76 4.62
C LEU A 74 7.15 5.98 3.90
N ASP A 75 8.05 5.32 4.63
CA ASP A 75 9.11 4.49 4.05
C ASP A 75 8.51 3.28 3.30
N GLU A 76 7.58 2.57 3.94
CA GLU A 76 6.84 1.46 3.33
C GLU A 76 6.01 1.91 2.12
N LEU A 77 5.28 3.03 2.25
CA LEU A 77 4.52 3.61 1.14
C LEU A 77 5.43 3.92 -0.05
N SER A 78 6.54 4.61 0.20
CA SER A 78 7.50 4.97 -0.84
C SER A 78 8.11 3.73 -1.51
N ALA A 79 8.47 2.70 -0.73
CA ALA A 79 9.01 1.46 -1.26
C ALA A 79 8.00 0.70 -2.15
N LEU A 80 6.73 0.65 -1.73
CA LEU A 80 5.65 0.02 -2.49
C LEU A 80 5.30 0.84 -3.73
N GLU A 81 5.22 2.16 -3.64
CA GLU A 81 4.97 3.05 -4.78
C GLU A 81 6.10 2.97 -5.82
N GLN A 82 7.36 2.93 -5.39
CA GLN A 82 8.50 2.71 -6.29
C GLN A 82 8.40 1.34 -6.97
N SER A 83 8.02 0.29 -6.24
CA SER A 83 7.77 -1.03 -6.82
C SER A 83 6.65 -1.00 -7.86
N ILE A 84 5.58 -0.25 -7.61
CA ILE A 84 4.48 -0.06 -8.58
C ILE A 84 4.98 0.67 -9.84
N GLN A 85 5.73 1.76 -9.68
CA GLN A 85 6.29 2.55 -10.79
C GLN A 85 7.29 1.75 -11.63
N ALA A 86 8.09 0.89 -10.99
CA ALA A 86 9.00 -0.04 -11.65
C ALA A 86 8.27 -1.19 -12.39
N GLY A 87 6.95 -1.32 -12.21
CA GLY A 87 6.15 -2.39 -12.81
C GLY A 87 6.27 -3.73 -12.07
N ASN A 88 6.85 -3.75 -10.87
CA ASN A 88 7.01 -4.97 -10.08
C ASN A 88 5.66 -5.51 -9.60
N THR A 89 5.62 -6.83 -9.42
CA THR A 89 4.50 -7.52 -8.75
C THR A 89 4.55 -7.22 -7.26
N LEU A 90 3.41 -6.82 -6.70
CA LEU A 90 3.27 -6.58 -5.28
C LEU A 90 2.99 -7.90 -4.56
N VAL A 91 3.51 -8.03 -3.34
CA VAL A 91 3.24 -9.18 -2.47
C VAL A 91 2.12 -8.79 -1.51
N GLU A 92 1.10 -9.66 -1.37
CA GLU A 92 -0.04 -9.41 -0.47
C GLU A 92 0.41 -9.14 0.97
N THR A 93 1.44 -9.85 1.44
CA THR A 93 2.01 -9.67 2.77
C THR A 93 2.64 -8.30 2.98
N ALA A 94 3.26 -7.71 1.96
CA ALA A 94 3.85 -6.38 2.05
C ALA A 94 2.77 -5.29 2.13
N VAL A 95 1.69 -5.44 1.36
CA VAL A 95 0.53 -4.53 1.43
C VAL A 95 -0.21 -4.69 2.76
N ALA A 96 -0.35 -5.91 3.27
CA ALA A 96 -0.95 -6.17 4.58
C ALA A 96 -0.09 -5.61 5.73
N ALA A 97 1.24 -5.68 5.63
CA ALA A 97 2.15 -5.05 6.58
C ALA A 97 1.96 -3.53 6.57
N LEU A 98 1.97 -2.88 5.41
CA LEU A 98 1.68 -1.45 5.28
C LEU A 98 0.36 -1.05 5.95
N GLN A 99 -0.72 -1.81 5.73
CA GLN A 99 -2.02 -1.54 6.36
C GLN A 99 -1.97 -1.70 7.89
N ALA A 100 -1.21 -2.68 8.38
CA ALA A 100 -1.01 -2.88 9.81
C ALA A 100 -0.19 -1.74 10.45
N ASP A 101 0.88 -1.28 9.80
CA ASP A 101 1.65 -0.10 10.26
C ASP A 101 0.80 1.15 10.25
N PHE A 102 0.00 1.36 9.20
CA PHE A 102 -0.93 2.48 9.14
C PHE A 102 -1.97 2.42 10.26
N ALA A 103 -2.55 1.25 10.54
CA ALA A 103 -3.50 1.07 11.63
C ALA A 103 -2.85 1.30 13.01
N ALA A 104 -1.63 0.80 13.21
CA ALA A 104 -0.86 1.03 14.44
C ALA A 104 -0.53 2.52 14.61
N PHE A 105 -0.14 3.20 13.53
CA PHE A 105 0.10 4.63 13.51
C PHE A 105 -1.16 5.44 13.79
N SER A 106 -2.29 5.12 13.16
CA SER A 106 -3.58 5.77 13.41
C SER A 106 -4.01 5.66 14.87
N THR A 107 -3.90 4.44 15.43
CA THR A 107 -4.17 4.18 16.85
C THR A 107 -3.22 4.96 17.75
N CYS A 108 -1.93 4.96 17.42
CA CYS A 108 -0.92 5.73 18.13
C CYS A 108 -1.26 7.22 18.13
N TRP A 109 -1.48 7.78 16.95
CA TRP A 109 -1.78 9.19 16.77
C TRP A 109 -3.03 9.62 17.54
N SER A 110 -4.11 8.85 17.43
CA SER A 110 -5.34 9.11 18.21
C SER A 110 -5.08 9.11 19.71
N GLY A 111 -4.33 8.12 20.22
CA GLY A 111 -3.98 8.05 21.64
C GLY A 111 -3.11 9.22 22.09
N LEU A 112 -2.10 9.57 21.30
CA LEU A 112 -1.24 10.73 21.55
C LEU A 112 -2.06 12.02 21.63
N THR A 113 -2.99 12.23 20.71
CA THR A 113 -3.85 13.43 20.71
C THR A 113 -4.85 13.44 21.87
N ALA A 114 -5.19 12.29 22.44
CA ALA A 114 -6.02 12.16 23.63
C ALA A 114 -5.21 12.34 24.95
N GLY A 115 -3.87 12.43 24.87
CA GLY A 115 -2.98 12.57 26.02
C GLY A 115 -2.34 11.27 26.52
N ASP A 116 -2.61 10.14 25.85
CA ASP A 116 -2.07 8.82 26.18
C ASP A 116 -0.88 8.43 25.28
N THR A 117 -0.18 7.36 25.63
CA THR A 117 0.86 6.75 24.77
C THR A 117 0.59 5.25 24.64
N PRO A 118 -0.30 4.83 23.71
CA PRO A 118 -0.68 3.43 23.57
C PRO A 118 0.48 2.59 23.00
N ALA A 119 0.52 1.29 23.32
CA ALA A 119 1.58 0.39 22.85
C ALA A 119 1.71 0.29 21.32
N ALA A 120 0.65 0.61 20.56
CA ALA A 120 0.67 0.69 19.10
C ALA A 120 1.75 1.65 18.55
N CYS A 121 2.14 2.63 19.36
CA CYS A 121 3.18 3.59 19.08
C CYS A 121 4.59 3.02 18.89
N THR A 122 4.87 1.82 19.40
CA THR A 122 6.16 1.13 19.22
C THR A 122 6.10 0.05 18.14
N LEU A 123 4.91 -0.47 17.82
CA LEU A 123 4.71 -1.52 16.83
C LEU A 123 4.97 -1.06 15.39
N ALA A 124 4.57 0.17 15.06
CA ALA A 124 4.72 0.78 13.73
C ALA A 124 6.19 0.93 13.26
N THR A 125 7.18 0.56 14.07
CA THR A 125 8.62 0.63 13.72
C THR A 125 9.19 -0.70 13.21
N THR A 126 8.44 -1.81 13.31
CA THR A 126 9.03 -3.16 13.23
C THR A 126 8.87 -3.84 11.87
N ALA A 127 8.01 -3.33 10.99
CA ALA A 127 7.62 -4.06 9.77
C ALA A 127 8.57 -3.89 8.57
N SER A 128 9.54 -2.97 8.61
CA SER A 128 10.48 -2.70 7.51
C SER A 128 11.47 -3.81 7.16
N THR A 129 11.24 -5.04 7.62
CA THR A 129 12.11 -6.20 7.37
C THR A 129 11.51 -7.19 6.36
N ALA A 130 10.49 -6.81 5.58
CA ALA A 130 9.88 -7.68 4.57
C ALA A 130 10.27 -7.27 3.13
N THR A 131 11.57 -7.24 2.82
CA THR A 131 12.06 -7.10 1.44
C THR A 131 12.78 -8.38 0.98
N THR A 132 12.34 -8.88 -0.17
CA THR A 132 12.91 -9.93 -1.05
C THR A 132 12.37 -11.36 -0.88
N ALA A 133 11.37 -11.70 -1.69
CA ALA A 133 11.28 -13.04 -2.26
C ALA A 133 11.37 -12.92 -3.78
N THR A 134 12.55 -13.23 -4.32
CA THR A 134 12.77 -13.47 -5.75
C THR A 134 11.81 -14.56 -6.21
N GLN A 135 10.81 -14.20 -7.01
CA GLN A 135 10.05 -15.21 -7.76
C GLN A 135 10.91 -15.64 -8.95
N ALA A 136 11.50 -16.82 -8.85
CA ALA A 136 12.05 -17.52 -9.99
C ALA A 136 10.87 -17.96 -10.89
N ASP A 137 10.72 -17.27 -12.01
CA ASP A 137 9.89 -17.70 -13.13
C ASP A 137 10.47 -19.00 -13.68
N ALA A 138 9.83 -20.12 -13.37
CA ALA A 138 10.03 -21.36 -14.09
C ALA A 138 8.98 -21.43 -15.21
N ALA A 139 9.28 -20.76 -16.31
CA ALA A 139 8.70 -21.07 -17.61
C ALA A 139 8.87 -22.58 -17.91
N VAL A 140 7.77 -23.30 -18.06
CA VAL A 140 7.69 -24.42 -19.02
C VAL A 140 6.40 -24.27 -19.81
N SER A 141 6.60 -23.95 -21.08
CA SER A 141 5.60 -23.94 -22.13
C SER A 141 5.33 -25.36 -22.65
N VAL A 142 4.15 -25.53 -23.28
CA VAL A 142 3.86 -26.47 -24.41
C VAL A 142 3.66 -27.95 -24.00
N SER A 143 2.67 -28.72 -24.47
CA SER A 143 1.74 -28.59 -25.60
C SER A 143 0.53 -29.52 -25.44
N THR A 144 -0.54 -29.15 -26.11
CA THR A 144 -1.69 -29.98 -26.47
C THR A 144 -1.32 -31.30 -27.15
N LYS A 145 -1.97 -32.41 -26.73
CA LYS A 145 -2.27 -33.58 -27.58
C LYS A 145 -3.51 -34.24 -26.97
N GLY A 146 -4.68 -34.22 -27.59
CA GLY A 146 -4.92 -34.72 -28.94
C GLY A 146 -5.58 -36.09 -28.77
N LYS A 147 -6.91 -36.06 -28.74
CA LYS A 147 -7.83 -37.19 -28.77
C LYS A 147 -7.62 -37.96 -30.08
N GLU A 148 -7.46 -39.28 -30.00
CA GLU A 148 -7.92 -40.35 -30.92
C GLU A 148 -7.15 -41.65 -30.64
#